data_AF-A0A843FZ88-F1
#
_entry.id   AF-A0A843FZ88-F1
#
_cell.length_a   1.000
_cell.length_b   1.000
_cell.length_c   1.000
_cell.angle_alpha   90.00
_cell.angle_beta   90.00
_cell.angle_gamma   90.00
#
_symmetry.space_group_name_H-M   'P 1'
#
loop_
_entity.id
_entity.type
_entity.pdbx_description
1 polymer ?
#
loop_
_entity_poly.entity_id
_entity_poly.type
_entity_poly.pdbx_seq_one_letter_code
_entity_poly.pdbx_strand_id
1 'polypeptide(L)'
;MGSRVSGRIVIKGIVQGVGFRPFVYSQAKLYGIRGSVKNLGSEVSIIAFGSRFEEFLKAVSVGTVLSKIDSVEVFDIDESVKENDFGGFVIEKSGRSDSLTGFIPADVAICDECVKDIFEKGGRYEGYWATSCVNCGPRYSIIREVPYDRERTTMDEFPMCDGCRGEYESPQSRRHHAQTIACNACGPKLFLLDSDGNDLKSASPTDDAARLLDEGHIVAIKGIGGYHIACIESSAVKLKTALGRTEQALAIMATEDTVADIAVVGAGEHAILNGPEHPIVVLYKKDRDSHRDISNLDTIGCMLPYTGLHHLLFSKLKNRILIMTSANAPGNPMITDTEKAVAKLKGCVDYYLAHDRTILNRCDDSVVREGYIIRLSRGYAPKRVSINLGKDCILGTGPELYTTVSVYKNGFCCTSPHIGNIKNPQTLEYLEDTVGNLKTLLGAEFNVIAHDMHPQFLSTRFARRLSDETGAET
;
A
#
# COMPACT_ATOMS: atom_id res chain seq x y z
N MET A 1 30.02 35.97 -0.74
CA MET A 1 30.26 34.53 -0.83
C MET A 1 29.55 34.04 -2.07
N GLY A 2 30.25 33.45 -3.04
CA GLY A 2 29.65 33.05 -4.31
C GLY A 2 28.56 32.00 -4.08
N SER A 3 27.42 32.13 -4.75
CA SER A 3 26.39 31.10 -4.78
C SER A 3 26.98 29.82 -5.37
N ARG A 4 26.77 28.68 -4.71
CA ARG A 4 27.17 27.38 -5.26
C ARG A 4 26.49 27.21 -6.62
N VAL A 5 27.24 26.72 -7.62
CA VAL A 5 26.73 26.49 -8.99
C VAL A 5 26.75 25.02 -9.39
N SER A 6 27.31 24.16 -8.54
CA SER A 6 27.32 22.72 -8.75
C SER A 6 27.45 21.96 -7.44
N GLY A 7 26.92 20.75 -7.40
CA GLY A 7 27.00 19.88 -6.23
C GLY A 7 26.40 18.50 -6.48
N ARG A 8 26.89 17.52 -5.73
CA ARG A 8 26.26 16.22 -5.56
C ARG A 8 25.38 16.26 -4.32
N ILE A 9 24.07 16.27 -4.51
CA ILE A 9 23.07 16.28 -3.43
C ILE A 9 22.68 14.82 -3.15
N VAL A 10 22.75 14.41 -1.89
CA VAL A 10 22.28 13.11 -1.41
C VAL A 10 21.11 13.36 -0.47
N ILE A 11 19.95 12.85 -0.84
CA ILE A 11 18.72 12.96 -0.04
C ILE A 11 18.37 11.59 0.53
N LYS A 12 18.26 11.53 1.85
CA LYS A 12 17.91 10.31 2.60
C LYS A 12 16.51 10.44 3.17
N GLY A 13 15.77 9.32 3.18
CA GLY A 13 14.44 9.21 3.78
C GLY A 13 13.45 8.48 2.90
N ILE A 14 12.17 8.84 3.00
CA ILE A 14 11.09 8.33 2.17
C ILE A 14 11.15 9.02 0.81
N VAL A 15 11.98 8.50 -0.09
CA VAL A 15 12.22 9.12 -1.42
C VAL A 15 12.11 8.13 -2.59
N GLN A 16 11.74 6.86 -2.32
CA GLN A 16 11.52 5.84 -3.35
C GLN A 16 10.08 5.36 -3.39
N GLY A 17 9.58 5.06 -4.59
CA GLY A 17 8.16 4.72 -4.80
C GLY A 17 7.17 5.86 -4.58
N VAL A 18 7.67 7.09 -4.37
CA VAL A 18 6.88 8.29 -4.01
C VAL A 18 6.96 9.40 -5.06
N GLY A 19 7.33 9.06 -6.29
CA GLY A 19 7.44 10.03 -7.39
C GLY A 19 8.63 11.01 -7.29
N PHE A 20 9.62 10.73 -6.45
CA PHE A 20 10.71 11.67 -6.17
C PHE A 20 11.62 11.93 -7.39
N ARG A 21 12.01 10.90 -8.15
CA ARG A 21 12.83 11.06 -9.37
C ARG A 21 12.17 12.00 -10.40
N PRO A 22 10.88 11.81 -10.78
CA PRO A 22 10.13 12.77 -11.59
C PRO A 22 10.06 14.18 -11.00
N PHE A 23 9.85 14.30 -9.69
CA PHE A 23 9.80 15.59 -9.01
C PHE A 23 11.13 16.33 -9.12
N VAL A 24 12.26 15.66 -8.85
CA VAL A 24 13.60 16.24 -9.01
C VAL A 24 13.83 16.69 -10.45
N TYR A 25 13.43 15.88 -11.43
CA TYR A 25 13.51 16.26 -12.84
C TYR A 25 12.68 17.52 -13.16
N SER A 26 11.45 17.61 -12.65
CA SER A 26 10.59 18.77 -12.91
C SER A 26 11.16 20.04 -12.27
N GLN A 27 11.70 19.94 -11.05
CA GLN A 27 12.41 21.05 -10.41
C GLN A 27 13.66 21.43 -11.21
N ALA A 28 14.44 20.45 -11.68
CA ALA A 28 15.63 20.72 -12.47
C ALA A 28 15.30 21.51 -13.75
N LYS A 29 14.20 21.14 -14.44
CA LYS A 29 13.71 21.90 -15.60
C LYS A 29 13.27 23.32 -15.23
N LEU A 30 12.54 23.49 -14.13
CA LEU A 30 12.05 24.79 -13.66
C LEU A 30 13.20 25.77 -13.34
N TYR A 31 14.28 25.26 -12.75
CA TYR A 31 15.44 26.05 -12.35
C TYR A 31 16.57 26.08 -13.38
N GLY A 32 16.42 25.40 -14.53
CA GLY A 32 17.44 25.35 -15.59
C GLY A 32 18.70 24.56 -15.21
N ILE A 33 18.55 23.55 -14.36
CA ILE A 33 19.64 22.69 -13.88
C ILE A 33 19.93 21.58 -14.89
N ARG A 34 21.23 21.30 -15.07
CA ARG A 34 21.75 20.14 -15.81
C ARG A 34 22.33 19.10 -14.86
N GLY A 35 22.32 17.84 -15.26
CA GLY A 35 22.84 16.75 -14.44
C GLY A 35 21.95 15.52 -14.44
N SER A 36 21.91 14.79 -13.34
CA SER A 36 21.14 13.56 -13.26
C SER A 36 20.58 13.27 -11.87
N VAL A 37 19.55 12.42 -11.83
CA VAL A 37 19.01 11.84 -10.60
C VAL A 37 18.94 10.33 -10.72
N LYS A 38 19.37 9.62 -9.68
CA LYS A 38 19.22 8.16 -9.55
C LYS A 38 18.87 7.73 -8.15
N ASN A 39 18.17 6.61 -8.06
CA ASN A 39 18.00 5.88 -6.82
C ASN A 39 19.26 5.05 -6.53
N LEU A 40 19.75 5.13 -5.29
CA LEU A 40 20.82 4.29 -4.76
C LEU A 40 20.33 3.64 -3.47
N GLY A 41 19.90 2.39 -3.56
CA GLY A 41 19.39 1.63 -2.41
C GLY A 41 18.12 2.23 -1.84
N SER A 42 18.25 3.18 -0.92
CA SER A 42 17.15 3.87 -0.22
C SER A 42 17.30 5.40 -0.20
N GLU A 43 18.31 5.90 -0.89
CA GLU A 43 18.65 7.31 -1.00
C GLU A 43 18.50 7.74 -2.46
N VAL A 44 18.38 9.05 -2.68
CA VAL A 44 18.41 9.64 -4.01
C VAL A 44 19.68 10.47 -4.14
N SER A 45 20.49 10.15 -5.16
CA SER A 45 21.68 10.92 -5.51
C SER A 45 21.37 11.79 -6.71
N ILE A 46 21.67 13.08 -6.59
CA ILE A 46 21.44 14.10 -7.60
C ILE A 46 22.78 14.75 -7.92
N ILE A 47 23.16 14.74 -9.20
CA ILE A 47 24.24 15.57 -9.72
C ILE A 47 23.58 16.79 -10.33
N ALA A 48 23.95 17.99 -9.90
CA ALA A 48 23.33 19.22 -10.37
C ALA A 48 24.36 20.31 -10.69
N PHE A 49 24.20 20.93 -11.84
CA PHE A 49 24.96 22.08 -12.35
C PHE A 49 23.98 23.18 -12.78
N GLY A 50 24.23 24.42 -12.38
CA GLY A 50 23.47 25.59 -12.83
C GLY A 50 23.58 26.78 -11.89
N SER A 51 23.34 27.98 -12.42
CA SER A 51 23.42 29.23 -11.65
C SER A 51 22.36 29.35 -10.55
N ARG A 52 21.23 28.63 -10.68
CA ARG A 52 20.13 28.58 -9.70
C ARG A 52 20.17 27.33 -8.80
N PHE A 53 21.36 26.78 -8.56
CA PHE A 53 21.54 25.56 -7.77
C PHE A 53 20.94 25.66 -6.36
N GLU A 54 21.12 26.79 -5.66
CA GLU A 54 20.59 26.97 -4.29
C GLU A 54 19.05 26.98 -4.25
N GLU A 55 18.40 27.59 -5.25
CA GLU A 55 16.94 27.56 -5.36
C GLU A 55 16.43 26.15 -5.65
N PHE A 56 17.11 25.43 -6.54
CA PHE A 56 16.83 24.04 -6.83
C PHE A 56 17.01 23.15 -5.60
N LEU A 57 18.13 23.30 -4.88
CA LEU A 57 18.43 22.57 -3.65
C LEU A 57 17.30 22.77 -2.63
N LYS A 58 16.90 24.02 -2.38
CA LYS A 58 15.80 24.34 -1.48
C LYS A 58 14.49 23.68 -1.90
N ALA A 59 14.18 23.66 -3.20
CA ALA A 59 12.98 23.02 -3.71
C ALA A 59 13.00 21.49 -3.55
N VAL A 60 14.12 20.83 -3.90
CA VAL A 60 14.22 19.37 -3.76
C VAL A 60 14.29 18.91 -2.29
N SER A 61 14.74 19.79 -1.37
CA SER A 61 14.70 19.54 0.07
C SER A 61 13.30 19.57 0.68
N VAL A 62 12.27 20.03 -0.04
CA VAL A 62 10.86 19.95 0.41
C VAL A 62 10.26 18.58 0.10
N GLY A 63 10.57 18.03 -1.08
CA GLY A 63 10.11 16.72 -1.53
C GLY A 63 8.69 16.68 -2.10
N THR A 64 8.16 15.46 -2.31
CA THR A 64 6.80 15.18 -2.78
C THR A 64 5.82 14.97 -1.62
N VAL A 65 4.51 14.95 -1.92
CA VAL A 65 3.42 14.74 -0.93
C VAL A 65 3.59 13.44 -0.14
N LEU A 66 4.13 12.40 -0.78
CA LEU A 66 4.36 11.10 -0.14
C LEU A 66 5.77 10.97 0.44
N SER A 67 6.63 11.97 0.25
CA SER A 67 8.02 11.92 0.71
C SER A 67 8.17 12.45 2.13
N LYS A 68 9.23 11.99 2.78
CA LYS A 68 9.70 12.47 4.08
C LYS A 68 11.20 12.47 4.06
N ILE A 69 11.79 13.64 4.11
CA ILE A 69 13.24 13.82 4.01
C ILE A 69 13.81 13.81 5.43
N ASP A 70 14.74 12.89 5.69
CA ASP A 70 15.46 12.79 6.97
C ASP A 70 16.74 13.63 6.96
N SER A 71 17.47 13.61 5.85
CA SER A 71 18.66 14.44 5.67
C SER A 71 18.87 14.83 4.21
N VAL A 72 19.52 15.99 4.03
CA VAL A 72 20.01 16.48 2.75
C VAL A 72 21.48 16.82 2.94
N GLU A 73 22.35 16.11 2.26
CA GLU A 73 23.80 16.30 2.29
C GLU A 73 24.26 16.80 0.92
N VAL A 74 25.13 17.81 0.88
CA VAL A 74 25.62 18.38 -0.37
C VAL A 74 27.13 18.33 -0.42
N PHE A 75 27.64 17.52 -1.34
CA PHE A 75 29.07 17.29 -1.57
C PHE A 75 29.53 17.99 -2.82
N ASP A 76 30.82 18.32 -2.87
CA ASP A 76 31.44 18.76 -4.12
C ASP A 76 31.43 17.62 -5.13
N ILE A 77 31.32 17.99 -6.40
CA ILE A 77 31.36 17.04 -7.51
C ILE A 77 32.82 16.72 -7.80
N ASP A 78 33.11 15.46 -8.12
CA ASP A 78 34.42 15.03 -8.61
C ASP A 78 34.80 15.82 -9.87
N GLU A 79 36.06 16.27 -9.95
CA GLU A 79 36.57 17.06 -11.09
C GLU A 79 36.42 16.36 -12.44
N SER A 80 36.29 15.03 -12.44
CA SER A 80 36.04 14.22 -13.63
C SER A 80 34.64 14.40 -14.23
N VAL A 81 33.65 14.83 -13.46
CA VAL A 81 32.27 15.02 -13.91
C VAL A 81 32.04 16.49 -14.27
N LYS A 82 31.78 16.77 -15.54
CA LYS A 82 31.65 18.13 -16.07
C LYS A 82 30.21 18.43 -16.47
N GLU A 83 29.82 19.70 -16.42
CA GLU A 83 28.49 20.15 -16.87
C GLU A 83 28.20 19.70 -18.32
N ASN A 84 29.21 19.76 -19.19
CA ASN A 84 29.10 19.40 -20.61
C ASN A 84 28.85 17.92 -20.85
N ASP A 85 29.02 17.06 -19.84
CA ASP A 85 28.68 15.64 -19.93
C ASP A 85 27.15 15.45 -19.99
N PHE A 86 26.39 16.49 -19.63
CA PHE A 86 24.94 16.46 -19.58
C PHE A 86 24.33 17.43 -20.60
N GLY A 87 23.69 16.89 -21.64
CA GLY A 87 22.88 17.68 -22.59
C GLY A 87 21.60 18.29 -21.98
N GLY A 88 21.32 17.99 -20.71
CA GLY A 88 20.14 18.41 -19.97
C GLY A 88 20.12 17.81 -18.56
N PHE A 89 18.94 17.63 -17.99
CA PHE A 89 18.77 16.84 -16.77
C PHE A 89 18.18 15.47 -17.15
N VAL A 90 18.70 14.37 -16.58
CA VAL A 90 18.27 13.01 -16.92
C VAL A 90 17.92 12.17 -15.69
N ILE A 91 16.94 11.28 -15.82
CA ILE A 91 16.66 10.26 -14.81
C ILE A 91 17.44 9.01 -15.21
N GLU A 92 18.45 8.68 -14.42
CA GLU A 92 19.29 7.50 -14.64
C GLU A 92 18.62 6.23 -14.11
N LYS A 93 19.06 5.07 -14.62
CA LYS A 93 18.64 3.76 -14.08
C LYS A 93 19.10 3.62 -12.63
N SER A 94 18.27 2.99 -11.80
CA SER A 94 18.58 2.75 -10.39
C SER A 94 19.82 1.87 -10.24
N GLY A 95 20.72 2.25 -9.32
CA GLY A 95 21.86 1.44 -8.93
C GLY A 95 21.58 0.63 -7.66
N ARG A 96 22.19 -0.55 -7.52
CA ARG A 96 22.28 -1.23 -6.22
C ARG A 96 23.32 -0.51 -5.37
N SER A 97 22.98 -0.15 -4.14
CA SER A 97 23.94 0.32 -3.13
C SER A 97 23.81 -0.53 -1.88
N ASP A 98 24.89 -0.61 -1.10
CA ASP A 98 24.93 -1.39 0.14
C ASP A 98 24.12 -0.74 1.28
N SER A 99 23.72 0.54 1.13
CA SER A 99 22.90 1.27 2.09
C SER A 99 21.39 1.17 1.82
N LEU A 100 20.79 0.07 2.27
CA LEU A 100 19.35 -0.01 2.49
C LEU A 100 19.03 0.67 3.83
N THR A 101 18.68 1.97 3.82
CA THR A 101 18.22 2.78 4.97
C THR A 101 16.81 2.40 5.46
N GLY A 102 16.24 1.32 4.91
CA GLY A 102 15.13 0.62 5.52
C GLY A 102 13.75 1.24 5.28
N PHE A 103 13.53 1.88 4.14
CA PHE A 103 12.20 2.37 3.77
C PHE A 103 11.52 1.52 2.70
N ILE A 104 10.28 1.13 2.99
CA ILE A 104 9.40 0.36 2.11
C ILE A 104 8.13 1.19 1.91
N PRO A 105 7.78 1.60 0.68
CA PRO A 105 6.60 2.43 0.45
C PRO A 105 5.31 1.66 0.79
N ALA A 106 4.47 2.27 1.63
CA ALA A 106 3.14 1.74 1.95
C ALA A 106 2.18 1.89 0.76
N ASP A 107 1.17 1.01 0.69
CA ASP A 107 0.07 1.15 -0.26
C ASP A 107 -0.75 2.40 0.06
N VAL A 108 -1.11 3.21 -0.94
CA VAL A 108 -1.90 4.43 -0.77
C VAL A 108 -3.13 4.41 -1.66
N ALA A 109 -4.18 5.12 -1.23
CA ALA A 109 -5.42 5.27 -1.97
C ALA A 109 -5.19 5.93 -3.34
N ILE A 110 -6.10 5.68 -4.28
CA ILE A 110 -6.15 6.38 -5.58
C ILE A 110 -6.34 7.89 -5.35
N CYS A 111 -5.61 8.73 -6.09
CA CYS A 111 -5.76 10.18 -5.98
C CYS A 111 -6.91 10.71 -6.85
N ASP A 112 -7.45 11.88 -6.51
CA ASP A 112 -8.59 12.51 -7.21
C ASP A 112 -8.37 12.64 -8.73
N GLU A 113 -7.15 12.96 -9.17
CA GLU A 113 -6.84 13.05 -10.60
C GLU A 113 -6.96 11.69 -11.32
N CYS A 114 -6.55 10.61 -10.66
CA CYS A 114 -6.75 9.26 -11.20
C CYS A 114 -8.21 8.82 -11.12
N VAL A 115 -8.99 9.31 -10.15
CA VAL A 115 -10.45 9.10 -10.09
C VAL A 115 -11.12 9.83 -11.26
N LYS A 116 -10.73 11.06 -11.58
CA LYS A 116 -11.21 11.77 -12.78
C LYS A 116 -10.92 10.98 -14.04
N ASP A 117 -9.69 10.47 -14.18
CA ASP A 117 -9.25 9.71 -15.35
C ASP A 117 -10.11 8.47 -15.65
N ILE A 118 -10.57 7.75 -14.63
CA ILE A 118 -11.40 6.55 -14.82
C ILE A 118 -12.84 6.87 -15.22
N PHE A 119 -13.30 8.10 -15.00
CA PHE A 119 -14.63 8.57 -15.39
C PHE A 119 -14.61 9.51 -16.61
N GLU A 120 -13.43 9.85 -17.13
CA GLU A 120 -13.27 10.71 -18.31
C GLU A 120 -13.69 9.94 -19.58
N LYS A 121 -14.79 10.38 -20.20
CA LYS A 121 -15.36 9.73 -21.38
C LYS A 121 -14.42 9.84 -22.60
N GLY A 122 -14.17 8.73 -23.27
CA GLY A 122 -13.20 8.64 -24.37
C GLY A 122 -11.74 8.75 -23.90
N GLY A 123 -11.52 8.88 -22.59
CA GLY A 123 -10.19 8.87 -22.00
C GLY A 123 -9.56 7.48 -22.05
N ARG A 124 -8.22 7.43 -22.11
CA ARG A 124 -7.47 6.17 -22.15
C ARG A 124 -7.74 5.24 -20.95
N TYR A 125 -8.04 5.84 -19.81
CA TYR A 125 -8.25 5.16 -18.54
C TYR A 125 -9.73 4.97 -18.20
N GLU A 126 -10.64 5.36 -19.09
CA GLU A 126 -12.09 5.21 -18.90
C GLU A 126 -12.43 3.77 -18.47
N GLY A 127 -13.12 3.64 -17.34
CA GLY A 127 -13.52 2.35 -16.77
C GLY A 127 -12.39 1.46 -16.28
N TYR A 128 -11.12 1.90 -16.26
CA TYR A 128 -10.00 1.05 -15.88
C TYR A 128 -9.78 0.98 -14.36
N TRP A 129 -10.05 -0.21 -13.79
CA TRP A 129 -10.09 -0.46 -12.34
C TRP A 129 -8.75 -0.28 -11.60
N ALA A 130 -7.61 -0.49 -12.27
CA ALA A 130 -6.27 -0.45 -11.66
C ALA A 130 -5.46 0.81 -12.00
N THR A 131 -6.14 1.90 -12.38
CA THR A 131 -5.48 3.18 -12.68
C THR A 131 -4.68 3.70 -11.49
N SER A 132 -3.45 4.14 -11.75
CA SER A 132 -2.59 4.77 -10.75
C SER A 132 -1.60 5.75 -11.40
N CYS A 133 -1.00 6.62 -10.58
CA CYS A 133 0.09 7.51 -10.95
C CYS A 133 1.24 7.42 -9.92
N VAL A 134 2.26 8.28 -10.04
CA VAL A 134 3.38 8.28 -9.09
C VAL A 134 2.96 8.58 -7.64
N ASN A 135 1.83 9.26 -7.46
CA ASN A 135 1.32 9.71 -6.16
C ASN A 135 0.27 8.78 -5.53
N CYS A 136 -0.07 7.66 -6.16
CA CYS A 136 -1.18 6.82 -5.67
C CYS A 136 -1.04 5.33 -6.04
N GLY A 137 -1.89 4.48 -5.45
CA GLY A 137 -2.00 3.06 -5.78
C GLY A 137 -1.06 2.14 -4.98
N PRO A 138 -0.97 0.86 -5.39
CA PRO A 138 -0.26 -0.17 -4.65
C PRO A 138 1.26 0.04 -4.68
N ARG A 139 1.93 -0.35 -3.59
CA ARG A 139 3.37 -0.26 -3.36
C ARG A 139 3.83 -1.50 -2.61
N TYR A 140 3.67 -1.52 -1.29
CA TYR A 140 4.07 -2.65 -0.44
C TYR A 140 3.44 -3.96 -0.90
N SER A 141 2.15 -3.98 -1.22
CA SER A 141 1.48 -5.24 -1.54
C SER A 141 2.01 -5.93 -2.81
N ILE A 142 2.74 -5.20 -3.66
CA ILE A 142 3.23 -5.68 -4.96
C ILE A 142 4.75 -5.68 -5.10
N ILE A 143 5.51 -5.21 -4.11
CA ILE A 143 6.98 -5.13 -4.20
C ILE A 143 7.64 -6.46 -3.82
N ARG A 144 8.60 -6.92 -4.63
CA ARG A 144 9.48 -8.06 -4.31
C ARG A 144 10.76 -7.61 -3.63
N GLU A 145 11.41 -6.61 -4.21
CA GLU A 145 12.70 -6.11 -3.75
C GLU A 145 12.85 -4.60 -4.03
N VAL A 146 13.83 -4.00 -3.37
CA VAL A 146 14.24 -2.60 -3.58
C VAL A 146 15.59 -2.54 -4.33
N PRO A 147 15.90 -1.47 -5.09
CA PRO A 147 15.11 -0.25 -5.32
C PRO A 147 13.77 -0.46 -6.04
N TYR A 148 12.79 0.39 -5.74
CA TYR A 148 11.43 0.28 -6.29
C TYR A 148 11.38 0.64 -7.79
N ASP A 149 11.38 -0.39 -8.63
CA ASP A 149 11.19 -0.33 -10.08
C ASP A 149 10.29 -1.47 -10.55
N ARG A 150 9.64 -1.28 -11.71
CA ARG A 150 8.58 -2.17 -12.23
C ARG A 150 8.99 -3.64 -12.27
N GLU A 151 10.21 -3.95 -12.72
CA GLU A 151 10.76 -5.31 -12.84
C GLU A 151 10.85 -6.06 -11.50
N ARG A 152 10.81 -5.32 -10.38
CA ARG A 152 10.87 -5.83 -9.00
C ARG A 152 9.52 -5.76 -8.31
N THR A 153 8.44 -5.64 -9.08
CA THR A 153 7.06 -5.66 -8.61
C THR A 153 6.24 -6.63 -9.44
N THR A 154 5.04 -7.02 -8.99
CA THR A 154 4.12 -7.85 -9.80
C THR A 154 3.63 -7.20 -11.09
N MET A 155 3.99 -5.93 -11.35
CA MET A 155 3.69 -5.25 -12.61
C MET A 155 4.62 -5.65 -13.75
N ASP A 156 5.66 -6.45 -13.50
CA ASP A 156 6.54 -7.00 -14.53
C ASP A 156 5.84 -8.01 -15.44
N GLU A 157 4.83 -8.70 -14.92
CA GLU A 157 3.94 -9.62 -15.67
C GLU A 157 3.11 -8.90 -16.76
N PHE A 158 3.06 -7.56 -16.73
CA PHE A 158 2.22 -6.73 -17.59
C PHE A 158 3.06 -5.74 -18.41
N PRO A 159 3.59 -6.11 -19.59
CA PRO A 159 4.40 -5.20 -20.42
C PRO A 159 3.61 -3.96 -20.85
N MET A 160 4.21 -2.76 -20.76
CA MET A 160 3.53 -1.51 -21.15
C MET A 160 3.24 -1.48 -22.66
N CYS A 161 2.01 -1.11 -23.04
CA CYS A 161 1.72 -0.70 -24.41
C CYS A 161 2.35 0.66 -24.74
N ASP A 162 2.38 1.02 -26.03
CA ASP A 162 3.00 2.26 -26.52
C ASP A 162 2.41 3.52 -25.86
N GLY A 163 1.11 3.55 -25.61
CA GLY A 163 0.45 4.66 -24.91
C GLY A 163 0.98 4.84 -23.49
N CYS A 164 1.00 3.76 -22.70
CA CYS A 164 1.55 3.76 -21.35
C CYS A 164 3.04 4.08 -21.35
N ARG A 165 3.82 3.55 -22.30
CA ARG A 165 5.23 3.87 -22.46
C ARG A 165 5.46 5.36 -22.72
N GLY A 166 4.67 5.96 -23.61
CA GLY A 166 4.73 7.39 -23.88
C GLY A 166 4.46 8.25 -22.65
N GLU A 167 3.48 7.89 -21.82
CA GLU A 167 3.23 8.58 -20.54
C GLU A 167 4.31 8.29 -19.48
N TYR A 168 4.90 7.11 -19.49
CA TYR A 168 5.97 6.72 -18.56
C TYR A 168 7.26 7.47 -18.83
N GLU A 169 7.59 7.72 -20.11
CA GLU A 169 8.80 8.39 -20.57
C GLU A 169 8.62 9.92 -20.72
N SER A 170 7.38 10.42 -20.77
CA SER A 170 7.10 11.85 -20.92
C SER A 170 7.21 12.60 -19.59
N PRO A 171 8.11 13.59 -19.47
CA PRO A 171 8.25 14.35 -18.23
C PRO A 171 7.07 15.27 -17.88
N GLN A 172 6.23 15.59 -18.85
CA GLN A 172 5.02 16.39 -18.65
C GLN A 172 3.86 15.54 -18.11
N SER A 173 3.98 14.21 -18.19
CA SER A 173 2.97 13.30 -17.67
C SER A 173 3.07 13.17 -16.15
N ARG A 174 1.92 13.23 -15.47
CA ARG A 174 1.82 12.83 -14.04
C ARG A 174 2.22 11.38 -13.79
N ARG A 175 2.34 10.57 -14.84
CA ARG A 175 2.76 9.17 -14.80
C ARG A 175 4.21 8.95 -15.25
N HIS A 176 4.99 10.02 -15.42
CA HIS A 176 6.42 9.93 -15.67
C HIS A 176 7.08 9.03 -14.60
N HIS A 177 7.68 7.91 -15.00
CA HIS A 177 8.21 6.88 -14.10
C HIS A 177 7.23 6.31 -13.05
N ALA A 178 5.92 6.30 -13.31
CA ALA A 178 4.96 5.57 -12.48
C ALA A 178 5.12 4.05 -12.70
N GLN A 179 5.72 3.36 -11.74
CA GLN A 179 6.05 1.93 -11.88
C GLN A 179 4.81 1.05 -12.08
N THR A 180 3.65 1.49 -11.57
CA THR A 180 2.35 0.82 -11.67
C THR A 180 1.49 1.28 -12.83
N ILE A 181 2.02 2.09 -13.77
CA ILE A 181 1.24 2.53 -14.93
C ILE A 181 0.74 1.33 -15.74
N ALA A 182 -0.55 1.35 -16.06
CA ALA A 182 -1.23 0.36 -16.89
C ALA A 182 -2.57 0.92 -17.36
N CYS A 183 -3.14 0.36 -18.42
CA CYS A 183 -4.49 0.67 -18.92
C CYS A 183 -5.20 -0.63 -19.34
N ASN A 184 -6.44 -0.52 -19.84
CA ASN A 184 -7.23 -1.66 -20.33
C ASN A 184 -6.49 -2.54 -21.38
N ALA A 185 -5.55 -1.95 -22.14
CA ALA A 185 -4.84 -2.68 -23.20
C ALA A 185 -3.66 -3.53 -22.71
N CYS A 186 -3.02 -3.16 -21.60
CA CYS A 186 -1.74 -3.76 -21.18
C CYS A 186 -1.68 -4.16 -19.71
N GLY A 187 -2.70 -3.79 -18.93
CA GLY A 187 -2.73 -3.99 -17.50
C GLY A 187 -3.45 -5.27 -17.08
N PRO A 188 -3.50 -5.51 -15.76
CA PRO A 188 -4.23 -6.63 -15.19
C PRO A 188 -5.72 -6.57 -15.50
N LYS A 189 -6.31 -7.75 -15.72
CA LYS A 189 -7.71 -7.94 -16.08
C LYS A 189 -8.55 -8.25 -14.85
N LEU A 190 -9.76 -7.71 -14.85
CA LEU A 190 -10.80 -8.02 -13.89
C LEU A 190 -11.71 -9.11 -14.48
N PHE A 191 -12.15 -10.05 -13.67
CA PHE A 191 -13.06 -11.11 -14.06
C PHE A 191 -13.99 -11.49 -12.90
N LEU A 192 -15.11 -12.11 -13.24
CA LEU A 192 -16.17 -12.48 -12.28
C LEU A 192 -16.37 -13.99 -12.32
N LEU A 193 -16.28 -14.63 -11.16
CA LEU A 193 -16.46 -16.07 -11.00
C LEU A 193 -17.74 -16.38 -10.24
N ASP A 194 -18.35 -17.53 -10.54
CA ASP A 194 -19.42 -18.12 -9.73
C ASP A 194 -18.90 -18.73 -8.41
N SER A 195 -19.81 -19.29 -7.61
CA SER A 195 -19.51 -19.91 -6.33
C SER A 195 -18.56 -21.13 -6.41
N ASP A 196 -18.45 -21.76 -7.57
CA ASP A 196 -17.57 -22.91 -7.82
C ASP A 196 -16.24 -22.49 -8.49
N GLY A 197 -16.05 -21.21 -8.77
CA GLY A 197 -14.84 -20.65 -9.36
C GLY A 197 -14.82 -20.65 -10.88
N ASN A 198 -15.96 -20.91 -11.55
CA ASN A 198 -16.04 -20.84 -13.01
C ASN A 198 -16.19 -19.38 -13.47
N ASP A 199 -15.46 -19.01 -14.51
CA ASP A 199 -15.55 -17.67 -15.10
C ASP A 199 -16.91 -17.47 -15.79
N LEU A 200 -17.64 -16.44 -15.35
CA LEU A 200 -18.91 -16.02 -15.93
C LEU A 200 -18.74 -15.32 -17.29
N LYS A 201 -17.51 -15.02 -17.69
CA LYS A 201 -17.16 -14.34 -18.94
C LYS A 201 -17.91 -13.01 -19.09
N SER A 202 -18.05 -12.29 -17.98
CA SER A 202 -18.69 -10.98 -17.96
C SER A 202 -17.92 -10.00 -18.84
N ALA A 203 -18.64 -9.29 -19.71
CA ALA A 203 -18.09 -8.20 -20.50
C ALA A 203 -17.86 -6.92 -19.67
N SER A 204 -18.51 -6.82 -18.51
CA SER A 204 -18.37 -5.68 -17.59
C SER A 204 -18.41 -6.18 -16.14
N PRO A 205 -17.33 -6.84 -15.67
CA PRO A 205 -17.31 -7.51 -14.36
C PRO A 205 -17.67 -6.59 -13.20
N THR A 206 -17.33 -5.31 -13.29
CA THR A 206 -17.68 -4.31 -12.27
C THR A 206 -19.19 -4.02 -12.23
N ASP A 207 -19.82 -3.81 -13.38
CA ASP A 207 -21.25 -3.53 -13.49
C ASP A 207 -22.08 -4.75 -13.03
N ASP A 208 -21.66 -5.95 -13.44
CA ASP A 208 -22.30 -7.20 -13.01
C ASP A 208 -22.14 -7.45 -11.50
N ALA A 209 -20.94 -7.22 -10.96
CA ALA A 209 -20.73 -7.36 -9.52
C ALA A 209 -21.56 -6.36 -8.70
N ALA A 210 -21.68 -5.11 -9.16
CA ALA A 210 -22.54 -4.11 -8.53
C ALA A 210 -24.01 -4.55 -8.55
N ARG A 211 -24.50 -5.07 -9.69
CA ARG A 211 -25.85 -5.61 -9.81
C ARG A 211 -26.08 -6.79 -8.85
N LEU A 212 -25.15 -7.75 -8.79
CA LEU A 212 -25.26 -8.91 -7.89
C LEU A 212 -25.28 -8.49 -6.41
N LEU A 213 -24.46 -7.51 -6.02
CA LEU A 213 -24.50 -6.93 -4.68
C LEU A 213 -25.84 -6.28 -4.38
N ASP A 214 -26.39 -5.49 -5.31
CA ASP A 214 -27.71 -4.86 -5.17
C ASP A 214 -28.86 -5.89 -5.10
N GLU A 215 -28.69 -7.07 -5.72
CA GLU A 215 -29.61 -8.22 -5.63
C GLU A 215 -29.51 -8.97 -4.28
N GLY A 216 -28.58 -8.56 -3.40
CA GLY A 216 -28.41 -9.14 -2.06
C GLY A 216 -27.40 -10.29 -2.00
N HIS A 217 -26.66 -10.56 -3.08
CA HIS A 217 -25.60 -11.56 -3.07
C HIS A 217 -24.38 -11.12 -2.26
N ILE A 218 -23.66 -12.10 -1.73
CA ILE A 218 -22.38 -11.92 -1.03
C ILE A 218 -21.25 -12.16 -2.04
N VAL A 219 -20.39 -11.17 -2.23
CA VAL A 219 -19.32 -11.21 -3.24
C VAL A 219 -17.96 -11.09 -2.56
N ALA A 220 -17.05 -12.02 -2.83
CA ALA A 220 -15.66 -11.88 -2.45
C ALA A 220 -14.93 -10.98 -3.46
N ILE A 221 -14.36 -9.86 -3.03
CA ILE A 221 -13.70 -8.87 -3.89
C ILE A 221 -12.19 -8.90 -3.62
N LYS A 222 -11.39 -9.16 -4.65
CA LYS A 222 -9.92 -9.09 -4.57
C LYS A 222 -9.47 -7.63 -4.54
N GLY A 223 -8.98 -7.18 -3.39
CA GLY A 223 -8.46 -5.84 -3.16
C GLY A 223 -6.96 -5.71 -3.44
N ILE A 224 -6.33 -4.66 -2.91
CA ILE A 224 -4.88 -4.42 -3.06
C ILE A 224 -4.04 -5.36 -2.20
N GLY A 225 -4.47 -5.62 -0.97
CA GLY A 225 -3.71 -6.38 0.04
C GLY A 225 -4.26 -7.78 0.31
N GLY A 226 -5.43 -8.13 -0.22
CA GLY A 226 -6.10 -9.43 -0.11
C GLY A 226 -7.59 -9.32 -0.45
N TYR A 227 -8.33 -10.40 -0.19
CA TYR A 227 -9.77 -10.45 -0.44
C TYR A 227 -10.60 -9.83 0.71
N HIS A 228 -11.62 -9.09 0.32
CA HIS A 228 -12.75 -8.71 1.15
C HIS A 228 -13.95 -9.58 0.84
N ILE A 229 -14.86 -9.75 1.80
CA ILE A 229 -16.21 -10.26 1.57
C ILE A 229 -17.15 -9.07 1.70
N ALA A 230 -17.90 -8.83 0.63
CA ALA A 230 -18.77 -7.68 0.48
C ALA A 230 -20.24 -8.10 0.36
N CYS A 231 -21.12 -7.34 0.99
CA CYS A 231 -22.55 -7.43 0.79
C CYS A 231 -23.23 -6.11 1.14
N ILE A 232 -24.50 -5.95 0.75
CA ILE A 232 -25.34 -4.84 1.19
C ILE A 232 -25.86 -5.10 2.62
N GLU A 233 -26.35 -4.04 3.27
CA GLU A 233 -26.80 -4.10 4.66
C GLU A 233 -27.89 -5.16 4.92
N SER A 234 -28.85 -5.32 4.02
CA SER A 234 -29.92 -6.33 4.17
C SER A 234 -29.40 -7.78 4.18
N SER A 235 -28.18 -8.01 3.69
CA SER A 235 -27.50 -9.31 3.68
C SER A 235 -26.47 -9.46 4.81
N ALA A 236 -26.39 -8.51 5.75
CA ALA A 236 -25.44 -8.53 6.86
C ALA A 236 -25.59 -9.77 7.75
N VAL A 237 -26.83 -10.10 8.12
CA VAL A 237 -27.13 -11.26 8.97
C VAL A 237 -26.74 -12.56 8.27
N LYS A 238 -27.08 -12.70 6.97
CA LYS A 238 -26.66 -13.86 6.14
C LYS A 238 -25.14 -14.02 6.16
N LEU A 239 -24.40 -12.92 5.95
CA LEU A 239 -22.94 -12.93 5.97
C LEU A 239 -22.37 -13.33 7.34
N LYS A 240 -22.89 -12.75 8.44
CA LYS A 240 -22.44 -13.06 9.80
C LYS A 240 -22.67 -14.53 10.15
N THR A 241 -23.82 -15.09 9.78
CA THR A 241 -24.12 -16.51 9.97
C THR A 241 -23.16 -17.38 9.15
N ALA A 242 -22.94 -17.04 7.88
CA ALA A 242 -22.03 -17.78 7.01
C ALA A 242 -20.58 -17.80 7.54
N LEU A 243 -20.13 -16.69 8.16
CA LEU A 243 -18.78 -16.57 8.73
C LEU A 243 -18.65 -17.09 10.17
N GLY A 244 -19.75 -17.46 10.82
CA GLY A 244 -19.76 -17.82 12.25
C GLY A 244 -19.40 -16.66 13.18
N ARG A 245 -19.72 -15.42 12.78
CA ARG A 245 -19.36 -14.15 13.47
C ARG A 245 -20.61 -13.34 13.87
N THR A 246 -21.56 -13.96 14.56
CA THR A 246 -22.89 -13.38 14.80
C THR A 246 -22.88 -12.01 15.50
N GLU A 247 -21.98 -11.81 16.47
CA GLU A 247 -21.90 -10.56 17.25
C GLU A 247 -20.80 -9.59 16.77
N GLN A 248 -19.98 -9.97 15.79
CA GLN A 248 -18.85 -9.13 15.39
C GLN A 248 -19.33 -7.88 14.65
N ALA A 249 -18.86 -6.71 15.07
CA ALA A 249 -19.04 -5.48 14.32
C ALA A 249 -18.29 -5.57 12.98
N LEU A 250 -18.99 -5.32 11.88
CA LEU A 250 -18.41 -5.28 10.54
C LEU A 250 -18.10 -3.84 10.13
N ALA A 251 -17.03 -3.66 9.35
CA ALA A 251 -16.74 -2.37 8.74
C ALA A 251 -17.59 -2.17 7.49
N ILE A 252 -17.88 -0.92 7.17
CA ILE A 252 -18.56 -0.51 5.95
C ILE A 252 -17.65 0.36 5.10
N MET A 253 -17.80 0.26 3.79
CA MET A 253 -17.37 1.24 2.82
C MET A 253 -18.56 2.06 2.35
N ALA A 254 -18.40 3.37 2.32
CA ALA A 254 -19.43 4.30 1.85
C ALA A 254 -18.80 5.61 1.34
N THR A 255 -19.56 6.40 0.57
CA THR A 255 -19.12 7.74 0.19
C THR A 255 -19.05 8.66 1.41
N GLU A 256 -18.28 9.74 1.32
CA GLU A 256 -18.14 10.72 2.41
C GLU A 256 -19.49 11.26 2.88
N ASP A 257 -20.37 11.66 1.95
CA ASP A 257 -21.72 12.12 2.26
C ASP A 257 -22.54 11.07 3.02
N THR A 258 -22.38 9.79 2.65
CA THR A 258 -23.09 8.70 3.33
C THR A 258 -22.54 8.45 4.73
N VAL A 259 -21.22 8.52 4.91
CA VAL A 259 -20.61 8.43 6.25
C VAL A 259 -21.08 9.60 7.12
N ALA A 260 -21.11 10.82 6.57
CA ALA A 260 -21.58 12.00 7.25
C ALA A 260 -23.07 11.93 7.59
N ASP A 261 -23.90 11.20 6.84
CA ASP A 261 -25.32 10.99 7.14
C ASP A 261 -25.54 10.09 8.36
N ILE A 262 -24.73 9.04 8.54
CA ILE A 262 -24.98 7.97 9.53
C ILE A 262 -24.13 8.08 10.81
N ALA A 263 -22.99 8.78 10.74
CA ALA A 263 -22.01 8.86 11.82
C ALA A 263 -21.64 10.30 12.17
N VAL A 264 -21.17 10.50 13.40
CA VAL A 264 -20.59 11.76 13.88
C VAL A 264 -19.13 11.79 13.44
N VAL A 265 -18.79 12.76 12.59
CA VAL A 265 -17.44 12.92 12.03
C VAL A 265 -16.87 14.25 12.49
N GLY A 266 -15.88 14.23 13.37
CA GLY A 266 -15.11 15.40 13.76
C GLY A 266 -14.02 15.74 12.73
N ALA A 267 -13.44 16.93 12.85
CA ALA A 267 -12.41 17.41 11.90
C ALA A 267 -11.18 16.49 11.83
N GLY A 268 -10.77 15.88 12.95
CA GLY A 268 -9.66 14.94 12.98
C GLY A 268 -9.97 13.63 12.26
N GLU A 269 -11.16 13.06 12.48
CA GLU A 269 -11.58 11.82 11.81
C GLU A 269 -11.81 12.06 10.31
N HIS A 270 -12.36 13.23 9.95
CA HIS A 270 -12.52 13.65 8.57
C HIS A 270 -11.18 13.70 7.82
N ALA A 271 -10.16 14.30 8.43
CA ALA A 271 -8.82 14.35 7.86
C ALA A 271 -8.19 12.97 7.70
N ILE A 272 -8.45 12.04 8.62
CA ILE A 272 -7.94 10.66 8.55
C ILE A 272 -8.66 9.85 7.47
N LEU A 273 -9.98 9.97 7.35
CA LEU A 273 -10.76 9.31 6.30
C LEU A 273 -10.29 9.71 4.90
N ASN A 274 -10.02 11.01 4.70
CA ASN A 274 -9.61 11.59 3.43
C ASN A 274 -8.08 11.59 3.21
N GLY A 275 -7.30 11.15 4.21
CA GLY A 275 -5.85 11.02 4.09
C GLY A 275 -5.45 9.93 3.09
N PRO A 276 -4.22 9.95 2.53
CA PRO A 276 -3.79 8.97 1.52
C PRO A 276 -3.87 7.50 2.00
N GLU A 277 -3.93 7.27 3.31
CA GLU A 277 -4.02 5.95 3.92
C GLU A 277 -5.42 5.32 3.81
N HIS A 278 -6.51 6.12 3.74
CA HIS A 278 -7.91 5.66 3.73
C HIS A 278 -8.18 4.47 4.70
N PRO A 279 -7.91 4.59 6.01
CA PRO A 279 -8.14 3.49 6.95
C PRO A 279 -9.64 3.29 7.23
N ILE A 280 -9.98 2.23 7.94
CA ILE A 280 -11.26 2.13 8.64
C ILE A 280 -11.19 3.03 9.87
N VAL A 281 -12.08 4.01 9.97
CA VAL A 281 -12.23 4.88 11.15
C VAL A 281 -13.46 4.44 11.94
N VAL A 282 -13.27 4.15 13.22
CA VAL A 282 -14.35 3.81 14.14
C VAL A 282 -15.01 5.11 14.60
N LEU A 283 -16.27 5.31 14.21
CA LEU A 283 -17.05 6.53 14.46
C LEU A 283 -18.28 6.22 15.31
N TYR A 284 -18.74 7.19 16.09
CA TYR A 284 -20.03 7.10 16.77
C TYR A 284 -21.18 7.25 15.76
N LYS A 285 -22.20 6.40 15.86
CA LYS A 285 -23.42 6.54 15.05
C LYS A 285 -24.20 7.77 15.49
N LYS A 286 -24.84 8.49 14.56
CA LYS A 286 -25.77 9.57 14.89
C LYS A 286 -27.01 9.04 15.59
N ASP A 287 -27.57 7.97 15.05
CA ASP A 287 -28.58 7.15 15.73
C ASP A 287 -27.92 5.88 16.27
N ARG A 288 -27.83 5.78 17.60
CA ARG A 288 -27.19 4.65 18.30
C ARG A 288 -27.83 3.31 17.96
N ASP A 289 -29.11 3.31 17.60
CA ASP A 289 -29.89 2.10 17.33
C ASP A 289 -29.96 1.74 15.84
N SER A 290 -29.39 2.56 14.96
CA SER A 290 -29.28 2.28 13.52
C SER A 290 -28.21 1.23 13.20
N HIS A 291 -28.36 0.58 12.04
CA HIS A 291 -27.37 -0.36 11.48
C HIS A 291 -26.97 -1.50 12.44
N ARG A 292 -27.91 -1.98 13.26
CA ARG A 292 -27.66 -3.03 14.28
C ARG A 292 -27.19 -4.35 13.68
N ASP A 293 -27.66 -4.68 12.48
CA ASP A 293 -27.24 -5.88 11.77
C ASP A 293 -25.76 -5.80 11.33
N ILE A 294 -25.22 -4.58 11.16
CA ILE A 294 -23.80 -4.34 10.86
C ILE A 294 -22.98 -4.32 12.15
N SER A 295 -23.36 -3.46 13.10
CA SER A 295 -22.71 -3.27 14.39
C SER A 295 -23.77 -3.10 15.48
N ASN A 296 -23.76 -3.95 16.50
CA ASN A 296 -24.62 -3.83 17.68
C ASN A 296 -24.08 -2.82 18.72
N LEU A 297 -22.98 -2.13 18.40
CA LEU A 297 -22.36 -1.10 19.25
C LEU A 297 -22.91 0.30 18.91
N ASP A 298 -22.61 1.28 19.76
CA ASP A 298 -22.83 2.70 19.49
C ASP A 298 -21.87 3.27 18.43
N THR A 299 -20.85 2.49 18.05
CA THR A 299 -19.89 2.81 16.99
C THR A 299 -20.07 1.96 15.73
N ILE A 300 -19.60 2.47 14.60
CA ILE A 300 -19.51 1.78 13.32
C ILE A 300 -18.13 2.07 12.68
N GLY A 301 -17.52 1.06 12.07
CA GLY A 301 -16.27 1.23 11.33
C GLY A 301 -16.56 1.69 9.91
N CYS A 302 -16.12 2.88 9.53
CA CYS A 302 -16.34 3.46 8.20
C CYS A 302 -15.02 3.60 7.44
N MET A 303 -15.02 3.25 6.16
CA MET A 303 -13.92 3.54 5.23
C MET A 303 -14.47 4.13 3.93
N LEU A 304 -13.62 4.88 3.21
CA LEU A 304 -13.96 5.42 1.91
C LEU A 304 -13.46 4.51 0.77
N PRO A 305 -14.05 4.60 -0.45
CA PRO A 305 -13.49 3.98 -1.64
C PRO A 305 -12.04 4.40 -1.85
N TYR A 306 -11.11 3.43 -1.80
CA TYR A 306 -9.67 3.72 -1.87
C TYR A 306 -8.97 3.19 -3.14
N THR A 307 -9.72 2.56 -4.06
CA THR A 307 -9.17 2.04 -5.32
C THR A 307 -10.08 2.41 -6.49
N GLY A 308 -9.54 2.42 -7.71
CA GLY A 308 -10.34 2.62 -8.92
C GLY A 308 -11.49 1.60 -9.01
N LEU A 309 -11.26 0.34 -8.64
CA LEU A 309 -12.32 -0.67 -8.56
C LEU A 309 -13.47 -0.26 -7.63
N HIS A 310 -13.16 0.26 -6.44
CA HIS A 310 -14.18 0.71 -5.50
C HIS A 310 -14.98 1.88 -6.07
N HIS A 311 -14.33 2.90 -6.63
CA HIS A 311 -15.06 4.02 -7.24
C HIS A 311 -15.95 3.56 -8.40
N LEU A 312 -15.47 2.67 -9.27
CA LEU A 312 -16.27 2.12 -10.36
C LEU A 312 -17.46 1.32 -9.82
N LEU A 313 -17.29 0.48 -8.79
CA LEU A 313 -18.40 -0.23 -8.13
C LEU A 313 -19.45 0.75 -7.59
N PHE A 314 -19.03 1.75 -6.81
CA PHE A 314 -19.95 2.77 -6.25
C PHE A 314 -20.65 3.62 -7.33
N SER A 315 -20.07 3.76 -8.52
CA SER A 315 -20.74 4.44 -9.64
C SER A 315 -21.90 3.64 -10.25
N LYS A 316 -21.99 2.34 -9.95
CA LYS A 316 -22.97 1.39 -10.50
C LYS A 316 -23.96 0.88 -9.46
N LEU A 317 -23.57 0.89 -8.18
CA LEU A 317 -24.40 0.47 -7.07
C LEU A 317 -25.58 1.43 -6.84
N LYS A 318 -26.74 0.86 -6.54
CA LYS A 318 -27.90 1.60 -6.03
C LYS A 318 -27.81 1.77 -4.52
N ASN A 319 -27.22 0.80 -3.83
CA ASN A 319 -26.99 0.87 -2.38
C ASN A 319 -25.84 1.83 -2.04
N ARG A 320 -26.02 2.63 -0.98
CA ARG A 320 -25.04 3.63 -0.52
C ARG A 320 -23.96 3.07 0.41
N ILE A 321 -24.18 1.85 0.94
CA ILE A 321 -23.34 1.19 1.94
C ILE A 321 -23.00 -0.20 1.44
N LEU A 322 -21.71 -0.53 1.46
CA LEU A 322 -21.22 -1.90 1.34
C LEU A 322 -20.56 -2.32 2.64
N ILE A 323 -20.94 -3.46 3.18
CA ILE A 323 -20.17 -4.11 4.24
C ILE A 323 -18.89 -4.63 3.60
N MET A 324 -17.74 -4.41 4.25
CA MET A 324 -16.42 -4.84 3.78
C MET A 324 -15.67 -5.48 4.95
N THR A 325 -15.66 -6.82 5.01
CA THR A 325 -14.87 -7.56 6.00
C THR A 325 -13.75 -8.33 5.33
N SER A 326 -12.62 -8.54 6.01
CA SER A 326 -11.55 -9.38 5.48
C SER A 326 -12.04 -10.81 5.26
N ALA A 327 -11.63 -11.40 4.13
CA ALA A 327 -11.96 -12.75 3.74
C ALA A 327 -11.05 -13.75 4.46
N ASN A 328 -11.35 -14.00 5.72
CA ASN A 328 -10.68 -15.01 6.52
C ASN A 328 -11.65 -15.82 7.38
N ALA A 329 -11.41 -17.13 7.46
CA ALA A 329 -11.96 -17.91 8.57
C ALA A 329 -11.41 -17.33 9.90
N PRO A 330 -12.18 -17.36 10.99
CA PRO A 330 -11.70 -16.89 12.30
C PRO A 330 -10.33 -17.50 12.64
N GLY A 331 -9.35 -16.64 12.96
CA GLY A 331 -8.00 -17.05 13.32
C GLY A 331 -7.09 -17.46 12.15
N ASN A 332 -7.50 -17.28 10.90
CA ASN A 332 -6.65 -17.45 9.73
C ASN A 332 -6.28 -16.08 9.12
N PRO A 333 -5.16 -15.99 8.39
CA PRO A 333 -4.78 -14.74 7.76
C PRO A 333 -5.62 -14.52 6.47
N MET A 334 -5.75 -13.27 6.01
CA MET A 334 -6.57 -12.87 4.84
C MET A 334 -6.15 -13.49 3.49
N ILE A 335 -7.05 -14.16 2.78
CA ILE A 335 -6.71 -14.85 1.54
C ILE A 335 -6.30 -13.85 0.43
N THR A 336 -5.25 -14.16 -0.34
CA THR A 336 -4.75 -13.33 -1.46
C THR A 336 -4.88 -14.00 -2.83
N ASP A 337 -4.93 -15.32 -2.85
CA ASP A 337 -4.95 -16.17 -4.04
C ASP A 337 -6.37 -16.59 -4.41
N THR A 338 -6.69 -16.60 -5.70
CA THR A 338 -8.05 -16.79 -6.19
C THR A 338 -8.52 -18.22 -5.95
N GLU A 339 -7.67 -19.20 -6.24
CA GLU A 339 -7.92 -20.62 -6.10
C GLU A 339 -8.13 -20.97 -4.63
N LYS A 340 -7.28 -20.44 -3.74
CA LYS A 340 -7.46 -20.57 -2.28
C LYS A 340 -8.74 -19.89 -1.80
N ALA A 341 -9.14 -18.76 -2.40
CA ALA A 341 -10.38 -18.06 -2.04
C ALA A 341 -11.60 -18.92 -2.38
N VAL A 342 -11.66 -19.46 -3.61
CA VAL A 342 -12.73 -20.36 -4.05
C VAL A 342 -12.83 -21.59 -3.14
N ALA A 343 -11.68 -22.21 -2.82
CA ALA A 343 -11.65 -23.41 -1.99
C ALA A 343 -12.11 -23.15 -0.54
N LYS A 344 -11.69 -22.02 0.06
CA LYS A 344 -11.94 -21.73 1.48
C LYS A 344 -13.24 -20.98 1.77
N LEU A 345 -13.76 -20.23 0.81
CA LEU A 345 -14.99 -19.44 0.95
C LEU A 345 -16.20 -20.13 0.33
N LYS A 346 -16.05 -21.38 -0.12
CA LYS A 346 -17.15 -22.20 -0.63
C LYS A 346 -18.29 -22.27 0.38
N GLY A 347 -19.50 -21.90 -0.06
CA GLY A 347 -20.69 -21.84 0.78
C GLY A 347 -20.80 -20.59 1.68
N CYS A 348 -19.78 -19.73 1.71
CA CYS A 348 -19.81 -18.45 2.43
C CYS A 348 -20.13 -17.27 1.51
N VAL A 349 -19.69 -17.33 0.26
CA VAL A 349 -19.88 -16.28 -0.75
C VAL A 349 -20.57 -16.86 -1.98
N ASP A 350 -21.35 -16.03 -2.65
CA ASP A 350 -22.12 -16.40 -3.83
C ASP A 350 -21.28 -16.18 -5.13
N TYR A 351 -20.38 -15.20 -5.14
CA TYR A 351 -19.55 -14.85 -6.31
C TYR A 351 -18.16 -14.33 -5.91
N TYR A 352 -17.23 -14.27 -6.87
CA TYR A 352 -15.90 -13.68 -6.69
C TYR A 352 -15.60 -12.65 -7.79
N LEU A 353 -15.33 -11.41 -7.40
CA LEU A 353 -14.77 -10.38 -8.28
C LEU A 353 -13.26 -10.35 -8.09
N ALA A 354 -12.51 -10.84 -9.08
CA ALA A 354 -11.09 -11.11 -8.97
C ALA A 354 -10.28 -10.49 -10.11
N HIS A 355 -8.95 -10.46 -9.93
CA HIS A 355 -8.02 -9.98 -10.94
C HIS A 355 -6.74 -10.82 -10.97
N ASP A 356 -6.03 -10.73 -12.10
CA ASP A 356 -4.79 -11.47 -12.38
C ASP A 356 -3.53 -10.81 -11.83
N ARG A 357 -3.58 -9.58 -11.30
CA ARG A 357 -2.42 -9.01 -10.57
C ARG A 357 -2.17 -9.77 -9.27
N THR A 358 -0.99 -10.37 -9.15
CA THR A 358 -0.54 -11.05 -7.93
C THR A 358 -0.39 -10.07 -6.75
N ILE A 359 -0.81 -10.50 -5.56
CA ILE A 359 -0.60 -9.81 -4.28
C ILE A 359 0.49 -10.58 -3.53
N LEU A 360 1.66 -9.97 -3.39
CA LEU A 360 2.82 -10.60 -2.76
C LEU A 360 2.81 -10.43 -1.25
N ASN A 361 2.63 -9.19 -0.80
CA ASN A 361 2.61 -8.87 0.61
C ASN A 361 1.17 -8.61 1.02
N ARG A 362 0.65 -9.52 1.83
CA ARG A 362 -0.69 -9.38 2.41
C ARG A 362 -0.73 -8.16 3.32
N CYS A 363 -1.80 -7.40 3.22
CA CYS A 363 -1.95 -6.14 3.95
C CYS A 363 -3.43 -5.90 4.25
N ASP A 364 -3.87 -6.21 5.48
CA ASP A 364 -5.23 -5.92 5.95
C ASP A 364 -5.50 -4.40 5.96
N ASP A 365 -6.76 -4.00 6.04
CA ASP A 365 -7.09 -2.59 6.29
C ASP A 365 -6.65 -2.15 7.70
N SER A 366 -6.00 -0.99 7.77
CA SER A 366 -5.73 -0.34 9.04
C SER A 366 -7.03 0.13 9.70
N VAL A 367 -7.03 0.13 11.03
CA VAL A 367 -8.16 0.60 11.83
C VAL A 367 -7.69 1.67 12.79
N VAL A 368 -8.42 2.79 12.79
CA VAL A 368 -8.17 3.97 13.64
C VAL A 368 -9.40 4.24 14.49
N ARG A 369 -9.18 4.59 15.76
CA ARG A 369 -10.23 5.04 16.67
C ARG A 369 -9.72 6.23 17.46
N GLU A 370 -10.48 7.32 17.50
CA GLU A 370 -10.13 8.54 18.26
C GLU A 370 -8.71 9.07 17.92
N GLY A 371 -8.31 8.93 16.65
CA GLY A 371 -6.97 9.31 16.16
C GLY A 371 -5.84 8.31 16.44
N TYR A 372 -6.11 7.23 17.19
CA TYR A 372 -5.12 6.19 17.50
C TYR A 372 -5.26 4.99 16.55
N ILE A 373 -4.12 4.53 16.03
CA ILE A 373 -4.06 3.30 15.24
C ILE A 373 -4.22 2.11 16.19
N ILE A 374 -5.34 1.39 16.06
CA ILE A 374 -5.60 0.14 16.81
C ILE A 374 -5.27 -1.10 15.98
N ARG A 375 -5.17 -0.97 14.65
CA ARG A 375 -4.60 -1.97 13.76
C ARG A 375 -3.69 -1.28 12.75
N LEU A 376 -2.38 -1.55 12.85
CA LEU A 376 -1.37 -1.03 11.94
C LEU A 376 -1.23 -1.94 10.71
N SER A 377 -1.69 -1.50 9.54
CA SER A 377 -1.63 -2.30 8.31
C SER A 377 -1.64 -1.38 7.06
N ARG A 378 -2.52 -1.60 6.06
CA ARG A 378 -2.56 -0.83 4.80
C ARG A 378 -2.59 0.68 5.04
N GLY A 379 -1.88 1.44 4.19
CA GLY A 379 -1.75 2.90 4.32
C GLY A 379 -0.59 3.31 5.23
N TYR A 380 -0.41 2.64 6.35
CA TYR A 380 0.59 3.01 7.36
C TYR A 380 1.82 2.10 7.38
N ALA A 381 1.62 0.81 7.11
CA ALA A 381 2.63 -0.23 7.20
C ALA A 381 3.23 -0.59 5.83
N PRO A 382 4.52 -0.95 5.75
CA PRO A 382 5.49 -1.03 6.85
C PRO A 382 5.84 0.34 7.45
N LYS A 383 5.67 0.47 8.77
CA LYS A 383 5.77 1.77 9.44
C LYS A 383 7.20 2.00 9.91
N ARG A 384 7.83 3.06 9.39
CA ARG A 384 9.18 3.46 9.77
C ARG A 384 9.17 4.53 10.86
N VAL A 385 9.90 4.28 11.95
CA VAL A 385 10.07 5.21 13.07
C VAL A 385 11.57 5.37 13.35
N SER A 386 12.03 6.60 13.53
CA SER A 386 13.41 6.86 13.98
C SER A 386 13.52 6.60 15.48
N ILE A 387 14.48 5.76 15.86
CA ILE A 387 14.79 5.41 17.24
C ILE A 387 16.25 4.97 17.29
N ASN A 388 16.98 5.24 18.38
CA ASN A 388 18.34 4.75 18.53
C ASN A 388 18.36 3.58 19.52
N LEU A 389 18.57 2.37 19.02
CA LEU A 389 18.71 1.14 19.81
C LEU A 389 20.14 0.56 19.73
N GLY A 390 21.11 1.36 19.29
CA GLY A 390 22.49 0.92 19.10
C GLY A 390 22.80 0.47 17.67
N LYS A 391 23.88 -0.30 17.53
CA LYS A 391 24.45 -0.71 16.23
C LYS A 391 23.86 -2.02 15.69
N ASP A 392 23.31 -2.84 16.57
CA ASP A 392 22.87 -4.19 16.24
C ASP A 392 21.56 -4.14 15.45
N CYS A 393 21.42 -5.05 14.49
CA CYS A 393 20.16 -5.24 13.78
C CYS A 393 19.27 -6.16 14.63
N ILE A 394 18.10 -5.65 15.05
CA ILE A 394 17.23 -6.33 16.01
C ILE A 394 15.93 -6.73 15.32
N LEU A 395 15.55 -8.00 15.43
CA LEU A 395 14.19 -8.46 15.10
C LEU A 395 13.37 -8.55 16.38
N GLY A 396 12.20 -7.92 16.41
CA GLY A 396 11.16 -8.15 17.42
C GLY A 396 10.05 -9.02 16.84
N THR A 397 9.85 -10.24 17.34
CA THR A 397 8.80 -11.16 16.83
C THR A 397 7.41 -10.87 17.39
N GLY A 398 7.32 -10.06 18.45
CA GLY A 398 6.07 -9.58 19.03
C GLY A 398 5.29 -10.63 19.85
N PRO A 399 4.10 -10.25 20.35
CA PRO A 399 3.23 -11.13 21.13
C PRO A 399 2.55 -12.19 20.23
N GLU A 400 1.72 -13.06 20.81
CA GLU A 400 0.91 -14.03 20.06
C GLU A 400 -0.42 -13.45 19.53
N LEU A 401 -0.98 -12.47 20.23
CA LEU A 401 -2.24 -11.82 19.85
C LEU A 401 -1.98 -10.50 19.16
N TYR A 402 -2.75 -10.22 18.11
CA TYR A 402 -2.68 -9.00 17.32
C TYR A 402 -1.26 -8.62 16.87
N THR A 403 -0.48 -9.63 16.50
CA THR A 403 0.96 -9.56 16.25
C THR A 403 1.31 -8.65 15.09
N THR A 404 2.40 -7.92 15.29
CA THR A 404 3.23 -7.28 14.26
C THR A 404 4.67 -7.60 14.59
N VAL A 405 5.53 -7.74 13.58
CA VAL A 405 6.98 -7.85 13.79
C VAL A 405 7.65 -6.50 13.54
N SER A 406 8.80 -6.27 14.14
CA SER A 406 9.58 -5.06 13.92
C SER A 406 11.03 -5.39 13.64
N VAL A 407 11.63 -4.71 12.67
CA VAL A 407 13.06 -4.82 12.39
C VAL A 407 13.70 -3.47 12.63
N TYR A 408 14.65 -3.43 13.56
CA TYR A 408 15.50 -2.28 13.79
C TYR A 408 16.81 -2.41 13.02
N LYS A 409 17.18 -1.37 12.27
CA LYS A 409 18.45 -1.26 11.56
C LYS A 409 18.82 0.21 11.37
N ASN A 410 20.08 0.56 11.65
CA ASN A 410 20.66 1.88 11.36
C ASN A 410 19.83 3.09 11.88
N GLY A 411 19.34 3.03 13.12
CA GLY A 411 18.57 4.14 13.71
C GLY A 411 17.09 4.21 13.32
N PHE A 412 16.59 3.17 12.64
CA PHE A 412 15.18 3.08 12.24
C PHE A 412 14.59 1.73 12.63
N CYS A 413 13.38 1.77 13.17
CA CYS A 413 12.53 0.61 13.40
C CYS A 413 11.44 0.58 12.32
N CYS A 414 11.35 -0.54 11.61
CA CYS A 414 10.34 -0.80 10.59
C CYS A 414 9.38 -1.89 11.09
N THR A 415 8.13 -1.52 11.35
CA THR A 415 7.08 -2.43 11.84
C THR A 415 6.24 -2.96 10.68
N SER A 416 6.01 -4.27 10.64
CA SER A 416 5.19 -4.93 9.63
C SER A 416 3.73 -4.48 9.68
N PRO A 417 2.96 -4.77 8.61
CA PRO A 417 1.52 -4.82 8.73
C PRO A 417 1.07 -5.83 9.79
N HIS A 418 -0.19 -5.71 10.18
CA HIS A 418 -0.87 -6.61 11.09
C HIS A 418 -0.86 -8.04 10.57
N ILE A 419 -0.37 -8.98 11.37
CA ILE A 419 -0.28 -10.40 11.02
C ILE A 419 -1.52 -11.16 11.53
N GLY A 420 -2.08 -10.71 12.66
CA GLY A 420 -3.22 -11.34 13.32
C GLY A 420 -2.82 -12.09 14.58
N ASN A 421 -3.53 -13.18 14.88
CA ASN A 421 -3.25 -14.00 16.06
C ASN A 421 -2.47 -15.26 15.65
N ILE A 422 -1.26 -15.45 16.18
CA ILE A 422 -0.38 -16.58 15.81
C ILE A 422 -0.78 -17.82 16.61
N LYS A 423 -1.85 -18.51 16.19
CA LYS A 423 -2.47 -19.60 16.95
C LYS A 423 -2.41 -20.97 16.27
N ASN A 424 -2.00 -21.02 15.01
CA ASN A 424 -2.02 -22.23 14.19
C ASN A 424 -0.88 -22.21 13.16
N PRO A 425 -0.61 -23.35 12.48
CA PRO A 425 0.47 -23.43 11.50
C PRO A 425 0.37 -22.38 10.39
N GLN A 426 -0.83 -22.04 9.91
CA GLN A 426 -1.02 -21.07 8.83
C GLN A 426 -0.68 -19.63 9.24
N THR A 427 -0.98 -19.26 10.48
CA THR A 427 -0.64 -17.93 11.03
C THR A 427 0.84 -17.84 11.42
N LEU A 428 1.44 -18.95 11.82
CA LEU A 428 2.89 -19.05 12.01
C LEU A 428 3.64 -18.95 10.68
N GLU A 429 3.22 -19.66 9.64
CA GLU A 429 3.79 -19.54 8.29
C GLU A 429 3.73 -18.08 7.80
N TYR A 430 2.60 -17.39 8.03
CA TYR A 430 2.50 -15.97 7.67
C TYR A 430 3.45 -15.06 8.48
N LEU A 431 3.71 -15.37 9.76
CA LEU A 431 4.73 -14.67 10.56
C LEU A 431 6.11 -14.87 9.95
N GLU A 432 6.47 -16.10 9.59
CA GLU A 432 7.74 -16.48 8.98
C GLU A 432 7.95 -15.76 7.64
N ASP A 433 6.94 -15.80 6.76
CA ASP A 433 6.94 -15.10 5.48
C ASP A 433 7.13 -13.59 5.66
N THR A 434 6.44 -13.00 6.63
CA THR A 434 6.54 -11.56 6.89
C THR A 434 7.94 -11.17 7.36
N VAL A 435 8.56 -11.98 8.22
CA VAL A 435 9.93 -11.77 8.68
C VAL A 435 10.93 -11.94 7.54
N GLY A 436 10.77 -12.96 6.70
CA GLY A 436 11.59 -13.18 5.51
C GLY A 436 11.49 -12.01 4.53
N ASN A 437 10.28 -11.52 4.25
CA ASN A 437 10.05 -10.39 3.36
C ASN A 437 10.69 -9.11 3.90
N LEU A 438 10.51 -8.80 5.19
CA LEU A 438 11.17 -7.64 5.79
C LEU A 438 12.69 -7.79 5.83
N LYS A 439 13.21 -9.01 6.07
CA LYS A 439 14.65 -9.29 5.99
C LYS A 439 15.20 -8.89 4.63
N THR A 440 14.57 -9.37 3.55
CA THR A 440 14.98 -9.07 2.16
C THR A 440 14.82 -7.59 1.83
N LEU A 441 13.66 -6.99 2.12
CA LEU A 441 13.38 -5.60 1.76
C LEU A 441 14.28 -4.59 2.49
N LEU A 442 14.71 -4.91 3.71
CA LEU A 442 15.60 -4.07 4.50
C LEU A 442 17.08 -4.46 4.36
N GLY A 443 17.37 -5.57 3.67
CA GLY A 443 18.67 -6.26 3.67
C GLY A 443 19.19 -6.46 5.10
N ALA A 444 18.31 -6.88 6.01
CA ALA A 444 18.63 -7.03 7.42
C ALA A 444 19.34 -8.37 7.66
N GLU A 445 20.37 -8.36 8.51
CA GLU A 445 20.96 -9.57 9.06
C GLU A 445 20.86 -9.45 10.58
N PHE A 446 20.02 -10.27 11.20
CA PHE A 446 19.66 -10.12 12.61
C PHE A 446 20.83 -10.49 13.50
N ASN A 447 21.21 -9.57 14.39
CA ASN A 447 22.19 -9.82 15.44
C ASN A 447 21.49 -10.22 16.74
N VAL A 448 20.29 -9.67 16.97
CA VAL A 448 19.47 -9.91 18.16
C VAL A 448 18.03 -10.19 17.74
N ILE A 449 17.38 -11.15 18.40
CA ILE A 449 15.96 -11.50 18.19
C ILE A 449 15.23 -11.37 19.53
N ALA A 450 14.56 -10.24 19.72
CA ALA A 450 13.70 -9.99 20.86
C ALA A 450 12.34 -10.68 20.69
N HIS A 451 11.87 -11.31 21.76
CA HIS A 451 10.57 -11.98 21.81
C HIS A 451 9.88 -11.77 23.17
N ASP A 452 8.60 -12.13 23.27
CA ASP A 452 7.86 -12.06 24.52
C ASP A 452 8.42 -13.05 25.56
N MET A 453 8.39 -12.71 26.85
CA MET A 453 8.85 -13.61 27.92
C MET A 453 8.03 -14.89 28.01
N HIS A 454 6.82 -14.93 27.44
CA HIS A 454 5.96 -16.10 27.45
C HIS A 454 6.58 -17.26 26.63
N PRO A 455 6.98 -18.38 27.25
CA PRO A 455 7.78 -19.41 26.59
C PRO A 455 6.97 -20.28 25.63
N GLN A 456 5.64 -20.25 25.72
CA GLN A 456 4.76 -21.11 24.91
C GLN A 456 4.22 -20.42 23.64
N PHE A 457 4.42 -19.11 23.48
CA PHE A 457 3.94 -18.43 22.28
C PHE A 457 4.61 -18.98 21.04
N LEU A 458 3.83 -19.15 19.96
CA LEU A 458 4.38 -19.57 18.68
C LEU A 458 5.41 -18.56 18.16
N SER A 459 5.22 -17.26 18.41
CA SER A 459 6.20 -16.21 18.07
C SER A 459 7.52 -16.34 18.85
N THR A 460 7.47 -16.74 20.12
CA THR A 460 8.66 -17.02 20.95
C THR A 460 9.39 -18.29 20.48
N ARG A 461 8.65 -19.34 20.14
CA ARG A 461 9.25 -20.57 19.59
C ARG A 461 9.92 -20.32 18.24
N PHE A 462 9.28 -19.52 17.39
CA PHE A 462 9.87 -19.07 16.14
C PHE A 462 11.16 -18.28 16.35
N ALA A 463 11.16 -17.32 17.29
CA ALA A 463 12.35 -16.51 17.61
C ALA A 463 13.56 -17.37 18.00
N ARG A 464 13.35 -18.36 18.88
CA ARG A 464 14.41 -19.28 19.32
C ARG A 464 14.92 -20.15 18.18
N ARG A 465 14.02 -20.72 17.37
CA ARG A 465 14.42 -21.50 16.19
C ARG A 465 15.25 -20.66 15.22
N LEU A 466 14.82 -19.43 14.94
CA LEU A 466 15.54 -18.53 14.04
C LEU A 466 16.91 -18.12 14.60
N SER A 467 17.02 -17.96 15.92
CA SER A 467 18.30 -17.72 16.61
C SER A 467 19.25 -18.89 16.46
N ASP A 468 18.78 -20.13 16.67
CA ASP A 468 19.58 -21.34 16.46
C ASP A 468 20.08 -21.45 15.01
N GLU A 469 19.24 -21.07 14.03
CA GLU A 469 19.57 -21.09 12.60
C GLU A 469 20.56 -19.99 12.17
N THR A 470 20.50 -18.82 12.80
CA THR A 470 21.26 -17.63 12.38
C THR A 470 22.46 -17.30 13.27
N GLY A 471 22.53 -17.87 14.47
CA GLY A 471 23.50 -17.51 15.50
C GLY A 471 23.23 -16.16 16.17
N ALA A 472 22.04 -15.57 15.97
CA ALA A 472 21.64 -14.32 16.62
C ALA A 472 21.36 -14.52 18.12
N GLU A 473 21.62 -13.50 18.94
CA GLU A 473 21.30 -13.51 20.37
C GLU A 473 19.78 -13.39 20.59
N THR A 474 19.22 -14.03 21.62
CA THR A 474 17.78 -13.94 22.01
C THR A 474 17.59 -13.45 23.42
#